data_AF-A0A353ZTD8-F1
#
_entry.id   AF-A0A353ZTD8-F1
#
_cell.length_a   1.000
_cell.length_b   1.000
_cell.length_c   1.000
_cell.angle_alpha   90.00
_cell.angle_beta   90.00
_cell.angle_gamma   90.00
#
_symmetry.space_group_name_H-M   'P 1'
#
loop_
_entity.id
_entity.type
_entity.pdbx_description
1 polymer ?
#
loop_
_entity_poly.entity_id
_entity_poly.type
_entity_poly.pdbx_seq_one_letter_code
_entity_poly.pdbx_strand_id
1 'polypeptide(L)' 'MQHRGQESAGIATSDGKRINVYKDMGLVSQVFDETTLNTLTGHLAVGHCRYSTTGASHWANAQPTLGATSTGTVALA' A
#
# COMPACT_ATOMS: atom_id res chain seq x y z
N MET A 1 -19.58 -6.10 1.02
CA MET A 1 -19.97 -5.87 -0.38
C MET A 1 -18.71 -5.78 -1.24
N GLN A 2 -18.19 -6.94 -1.67
CA GLN A 2 -17.19 -7.00 -2.74
C GLN A 2 -17.94 -6.95 -4.07
N HIS A 3 -18.21 -5.74 -4.57
CA HIS A 3 -18.42 -5.57 -6.00
C HIS A 3 -17.05 -5.47 -6.66
N ARG A 4 -16.97 -5.76 -7.96
CA ARG A 4 -15.74 -6.06 -8.70
C ARG A 4 -15.02 -4.81 -9.23
N GLY A 5 -13.76 -4.62 -8.81
CA GLY A 5 -12.91 -3.51 -9.26
C GLY A 5 -11.78 -3.13 -8.29
N GLN A 6 -11.07 -4.08 -7.68
CA GLN A 6 -9.82 -3.73 -6.99
C GLN A 6 -8.74 -3.53 -8.04
N GLU A 7 -8.14 -2.35 -8.07
CA GLU A 7 -7.13 -1.98 -9.06
C GLU A 7 -5.73 -1.97 -8.50
N SER A 8 -5.56 -1.73 -7.20
CA SER A 8 -4.26 -1.79 -6.54
C SER A 8 -4.42 -2.02 -5.05
N ALA A 9 -3.46 -2.69 -4.44
CA ALA A 9 -3.36 -2.81 -3.00
C ALA A 9 -1.96 -2.38 -2.53
N GLY A 10 -1.87 -1.85 -1.32
CA GLY A 10 -0.60 -1.45 -0.75
C GLY A 10 -0.63 -1.46 0.78
N ILE A 11 0.51 -1.77 1.38
CA ILE A 11 0.74 -1.73 2.82
C ILE A 11 2.03 -0.96 3.09
N ALA A 12 1.97 -0.05 4.05
CA ALA A 12 3.12 0.58 4.67
C ALA A 12 3.27 0.05 6.09
N THR A 13 4.47 -0.38 6.48
CA THR A 13 4.80 -0.75 7.86
C THR A 13 5.94 0.09 8.41
N SER A 14 5.98 0.26 9.73
CA SER A 14 7.03 0.99 10.41
C SER A 14 7.42 0.37 11.76
N ASP A 15 8.71 0.40 12.04
CA ASP A 15 9.30 0.09 13.35
C ASP A 15 9.51 1.35 14.21
N GLY A 16 8.94 2.49 13.81
CA GLY A 16 9.13 3.80 14.45
C GLY A 16 10.39 4.55 14.01
N LYS A 17 11.26 3.94 13.19
CA LYS A 17 12.48 4.57 12.64
C LYS A 17 12.51 4.58 11.13
N ARG A 18 11.99 3.53 10.50
CA ARG A 18 11.92 3.36 9.05
C ARG A 18 10.51 3.02 8.63
N ILE A 19 10.19 3.34 7.37
CA ILE A 19 8.92 2.97 6.76
C ILE A 19 9.23 2.09 5.55
N ASN A 20 8.66 0.89 5.53
CA ASN A 20 8.66 -0.01 4.39
C ASN A 20 7.30 0.10 3.70
N VAL A 21 7.30 0.23 2.38
CA VAL A 21 6.06 0.28 1.59
C VAL A 21 6.13 -0.75 0.50
N TYR A 22 5.10 -1.59 0.44
CA TYR A 22 4.87 -2.49 -0.67
C TYR A 22 3.51 -2.17 -1.28
N LYS A 23 3.45 -1.95 -2.58
CA LYS A 23 2.20 -1.72 -3.30
C LYS A 23 2.30 -2.20 -4.73
N ASP A 24 1.21 -2.76 -5.23
CA ASP A 24 1.13 -3.20 -6.60
C ASP A 24 -0.31 -3.15 -7.12
N MET A 25 -0.46 -3.30 -8.43
CA MET A 25 -1.74 -3.37 -9.11
C MET A 25 -2.37 -4.76 -8.94
N GLY A 26 -3.70 -4.79 -8.86
CA GLY A 26 -4.49 -6.03 -8.77
C GLY A 26 -5.19 -6.23 -7.42
N LEU A 27 -5.74 -7.43 -7.24
CA LEU A 27 -6.45 -7.80 -6.02
C LEU A 27 -5.46 -7.95 -4.86
N VAL A 28 -5.91 -7.73 -3.63
CA VAL A 28 -5.08 -7.89 -2.41
C VAL A 28 -4.36 -9.24 -2.38
N SER A 29 -5.05 -10.33 -2.75
CA SER A 29 -4.50 -11.69 -2.77
C SER A 29 -3.48 -11.96 -3.88
N GLN A 30 -3.38 -11.07 -4.87
CA GLN A 30 -2.38 -11.13 -5.94
C GLN A 30 -1.16 -10.28 -5.58
N VAL A 31 -1.39 -9.16 -4.89
CA VAL A 31 -0.34 -8.22 -4.49
C VAL A 31 0.47 -8.77 -3.31
N PHE A 32 -0.17 -9.46 -2.36
CA PHE A 32 0.50 -9.95 -1.15
C PHE A 32 0.50 -11.47 -1.08
N ASP A 33 1.68 -12.06 -1.23
CA ASP A 33 1.97 -13.45 -0.86
C ASP A 33 2.64 -13.52 0.53
N GLU A 34 2.83 -14.74 1.04
CA GLU A 34 3.44 -14.96 2.35
C GLU A 34 4.87 -14.40 2.41
N THR A 35 5.61 -14.49 1.30
CA THR A 35 6.96 -13.91 1.18
C THR A 35 6.92 -12.40 1.41
N THR A 36 6.06 -11.68 0.69
CA THR A 36 5.91 -10.23 0.78
C THR A 36 5.47 -9.81 2.17
N LEU A 37 4.46 -10.49 2.74
CA LEU A 37 3.97 -10.20 4.08
C LEU A 37 5.07 -10.38 5.14
N ASN A 38 5.92 -11.40 4.99
CA ASN A 38 7.05 -11.62 5.91
C ASN A 38 8.13 -10.53 5.83
N THR A 39 8.21 -9.77 4.71
CA THR A 39 9.10 -8.61 4.61
C THR A 39 8.54 -7.35 5.28
N LEU A 40 7.22 -7.29 5.52
CA LEU A 40 6.53 -6.15 6.10
C LEU A 40 6.62 -6.18 7.64
N THR A 41 7.83 -5.99 8.14
CA THR A 41 8.13 -5.94 9.57
C THR A 41 7.78 -4.57 10.18
N GLY A 42 7.39 -4.55 11.45
CA GLY A 42 7.08 -3.32 12.20
C GLY A 42 5.94 -3.54 13.19
N HIS A 43 5.65 -2.53 14.00
CA HIS A 43 4.52 -2.55 14.94
C HIS A 43 3.45 -1.50 14.60
N LEU A 44 3.70 -0.70 13.57
CA LEU A 44 2.74 0.24 12.97
C LEU A 44 2.50 -0.18 11.52
N ALA A 45 1.25 -0.14 11.07
CA ALA A 45 0.89 -0.46 9.69
C ALA A 45 -0.31 0.36 9.19
N VAL A 46 -0.29 0.72 7.91
CA VAL A 46 -1.42 1.33 7.19
C VAL A 46 -1.57 0.63 5.85
N GLY A 47 -2.79 0.19 5.52
CA GLY A 47 -3.10 -0.48 4.26
C GLY A 47 -4.11 0.31 3.43
N HIS A 48 -3.98 0.25 2.11
CA HIS A 48 -4.94 0.79 1.16
C HIS A 48 -5.34 -0.29 0.15
N CYS A 49 -6.62 -0.33 -0.18
CA CYS A 49 -7.13 -1.10 -1.31
C CYS A 49 -7.94 -0.15 -2.18
N ARG A 50 -7.40 0.17 -3.37
CA ARG A 50 -8.03 1.13 -4.28
C ARG A 50 -9.06 0.41 -5.12
N TYR A 51 -10.28 0.94 -5.06
CA TYR A 51 -11.37 0.55 -5.92
C TYR A 51 -11.64 1.67 -6.92
N SER A 52 -11.58 1.38 -8.22
CA SER A 52 -11.87 2.40 -9.24
C SER A 52 -13.17 2.08 -9.94
N THR A 53 -14.04 3.06 -9.94
CA THR A 53 -15.31 3.01 -10.65
C THR A 53 -15.19 3.58 -12.06
N THR A 54 -14.17 4.41 -12.35
CA THR A 54 -13.83 4.94 -13.68
C THR A 54 -12.43 5.60 -13.68
N GLY A 55 -11.67 5.46 -14.79
CA GLY A 55 -10.36 6.09 -15.01
C GLY A 55 -9.22 5.08 -15.20
N ALA A 56 -8.14 5.49 -15.89
CA ALA A 56 -6.99 4.62 -16.14
C ALA A 56 -6.25 4.26 -14.83
N SER A 57 -5.98 2.97 -14.64
CA SER A 57 -5.29 2.44 -13.47
C SER A 57 -3.77 2.56 -13.68
N HIS A 58 -3.15 3.54 -13.02
CA HIS A 58 -1.69 3.71 -13.03
C HIS A 58 -1.10 3.29 -11.68
N TRP A 59 0.03 2.58 -11.71
CA TRP A 59 0.76 2.18 -10.49
C TRP A 59 1.15 3.38 -9.60
N ALA A 60 1.42 4.54 -10.20
CA ALA A 60 1.68 5.78 -9.46
C ALA A 60 0.50 6.21 -8.56
N ASN A 61 -0.72 5.80 -8.90
CA ASN A 61 -1.92 6.09 -8.12
C ASN A 61 -2.17 5.05 -7.02
N ALA A 62 -1.40 3.96 -6.98
CA ALA A 62 -1.45 3.00 -5.89
C ALA A 62 -0.99 3.69 -4.60
N GLN A 63 -1.76 3.51 -3.54
CA GLN A 63 -1.44 3.96 -2.19
C GLN A 63 -0.97 2.76 -1.36
N PRO A 64 -0.14 2.94 -0.31
CA PRO A 64 0.29 4.21 0.26
C PRO A 64 1.35 4.96 -0.57
N THR A 65 1.35 6.29 -0.46
CA THR A 65 2.43 7.14 -1.01
C THR A 65 3.34 7.62 0.11
N LEU A 66 4.65 7.67 -0.19
CA LEU A 66 5.67 8.18 0.72
C LEU A 66 5.99 9.63 0.39
N GLY A 67 5.99 10.49 1.41
CA GLY A 67 6.42 11.87 1.32
C GLY A 67 7.47 12.18 2.38
N ALA A 68 8.56 12.82 1.98
CA ALA A 68 9.51 13.40 2.93
C ALA A 68 8.92 14.68 3.53
N THR A 69 9.05 14.84 4.84
CA THR A 69 8.72 16.06 5.58
C THR A 69 9.97 16.59 6.27
N SER A 70 9.89 17.80 6.82
CA SER A 70 10.99 18.40 7.60
C SER A 70 11.35 17.61 8.86
N THR A 71 10.49 16.69 9.32
CA THR A 71 10.65 15.92 10.56
C THR A 71 10.77 14.41 10.34
N GLY A 72 10.66 13.92 9.12
CA GLY A 72 10.74 12.49 8.83
C GLY A 72 10.15 12.10 7.49
N THR A 73 9.75 10.83 7.38
CA THR A 73 9.00 10.32 6.22
C THR A 73 7.59 9.99 6.69
N VAL A 74 6.59 10.35 5.89
CA VAL A 74 5.17 10.04 6.15
C VAL A 74 4.67 9.11 5.05
N ALA A 75 3.88 8.11 5.44
CA ALA A 75 3.07 7.32 4.53
C ALA A 75 1.60 7.75 4.65
N LEU A 76 0.95 8.05 3.52
CA LEU A 76 -0.46 8.40 3.45
C LEU A 76 -1.19 7.41 2.55
N ALA A 77 -2.41 7.04 2.96
CA ALA A 77 -3.28 6.07 2.29
C ALA A 77 -4.71 6.60 2.20
#